data_AF-A0A381TEN3-F1
#
_entry.id   AF-A0A381TEN3-F1
#
_cell.length_a   1.000
_cell.length_b   1.000
_cell.length_c   1.000
_cell.angle_alpha   90.00
_cell.angle_beta   90.00
_cell.angle_gamma   90.00
#
_symmetry.space_group_name_H-M   'P 1'
#
loop_
_entity.id
_entity.type
_entity.pdbx_description
1 polymer ?
#
loop_
_entity_poly.entity_id
_entity_poly.type
_entity_poly.pdbx_seq_one_letter_code
_entity_poly.pdbx_strand_id
1 'polypeptide(L)'
;MLFFFPNWQSNITGLIGESWYRGALFHHVEAGFANAVDRGGNWLWGFSPLMAQYKFLSPKRKWAPNILAGAGFSYGDWNDLAEREIATEFEFLLHVGAGVEFYNRTNAWSLNYRLFHVSNSGIKMPNIGLNAHVFSLGMRF
;
A
#
# COMPACT_ATOMS: atom_id res chain seq x y z
N MET A 1 10.63 10.32 8.21
CA MET A 1 10.54 9.06 7.39
C MET A 1 10.28 9.41 5.93
N LEU A 2 10.94 8.71 5.01
CA LEU A 2 10.75 8.81 3.56
C LEU A 2 10.11 7.52 3.03
N PHE A 3 9.16 7.62 2.11
CA PHE A 3 8.50 6.47 1.49
C PHE A 3 8.43 6.60 -0.02
N PHE A 4 8.60 5.49 -0.74
CA PHE A 4 8.45 5.41 -2.20
C PHE A 4 7.79 4.09 -2.59
N PHE A 5 6.75 4.16 -3.43
CA PHE A 5 5.88 3.02 -3.76
C PHE A 5 5.60 2.87 -5.27
N PRO A 6 6.61 2.53 -6.09
CA PRO A 6 6.39 2.24 -7.49
C PRO A 6 5.48 1.02 -7.63
N ASN A 7 4.50 1.12 -8.50
CA ASN A 7 3.47 0.10 -8.59
C ASN A 7 2.88 -0.02 -9.99
N TRP A 8 2.28 -1.17 -10.24
CA TRP A 8 1.61 -1.51 -11.48
C TRP A 8 0.22 -2.09 -11.18
N GLN A 9 -0.76 -1.74 -12.01
CA GLN A 9 -2.13 -2.22 -11.85
C GLN A 9 -2.74 -2.67 -13.18
N SER A 10 -3.59 -3.69 -13.13
CA SER A 10 -4.36 -4.19 -14.26
C SER A 10 -5.83 -4.34 -13.92
N ASN A 11 -6.70 -3.95 -14.84
CA ASN A 11 -8.15 -4.12 -14.70
C ASN A 11 -8.52 -5.58 -14.95
N ILE A 12 -9.19 -6.21 -13.99
CA ILE A 12 -9.55 -7.64 -14.07
C ILE A 12 -11.01 -7.87 -14.45
N THR A 13 -11.89 -6.89 -14.21
CA THR A 13 -13.35 -7.09 -14.35
C THR A 13 -14.01 -6.25 -15.45
N GLY A 14 -13.33 -5.23 -15.95
CA GLY A 14 -14.02 -4.13 -16.63
C GLY A 14 -14.95 -3.38 -15.67
N LEU A 15 -15.84 -2.55 -16.22
CA LEU A 15 -16.83 -1.82 -15.44
C LEU A 15 -17.98 -2.76 -15.04
N ILE A 16 -18.22 -2.89 -13.74
CA ILE A 16 -19.29 -3.69 -13.14
C ILE A 16 -20.19 -2.82 -12.26
N GLY A 17 -21.43 -3.25 -12.04
CA GLY A 17 -22.41 -2.57 -11.17
C GLY A 17 -23.15 -1.41 -11.84
N GLU A 18 -24.34 -1.08 -11.33
CA GLU A 18 -25.25 -0.16 -12.02
C GLU A 18 -25.54 1.16 -11.28
N SER A 19 -25.17 1.26 -10.00
CA SER A 19 -25.51 2.40 -9.11
C SER A 19 -24.28 2.98 -8.42
N TRP A 20 -24.39 3.34 -7.13
CA TRP A 20 -23.32 3.94 -6.32
C TRP A 20 -22.05 3.06 -6.22
N TYR A 21 -22.23 1.75 -6.32
CA TYR A 21 -21.13 0.78 -6.29
C TYR A 21 -20.57 0.47 -7.69
N ARG A 22 -20.99 1.17 -8.74
CA ARG A 22 -20.44 1.00 -10.09
C ARG A 22 -18.92 1.24 -10.06
N GLY A 23 -18.15 0.34 -10.64
CA GLY A 23 -16.70 0.36 -10.49
C GLY A 23 -15.98 -0.75 -11.23
N ALA A 24 -14.70 -0.92 -10.94
CA ALA A 24 -13.89 -2.00 -11.49
C ALA A 24 -12.90 -2.49 -10.43
N LEU A 25 -12.64 -3.80 -10.44
CA LEU A 25 -11.60 -4.41 -9.65
C LEU A 25 -10.28 -4.40 -10.44
N PHE A 26 -9.21 -4.08 -9.74
CA PHE A 26 -7.85 -4.08 -10.25
C PHE A 26 -6.98 -5.02 -9.42
N HIS A 27 -6.13 -5.77 -10.11
CA HIS A 27 -4.97 -6.40 -9.49
C HIS A 27 -3.86 -5.35 -9.43
N HIS A 28 -3.13 -5.34 -8.33
CA HIS A 28 -2.09 -4.37 -8.05
C HIS A 28 -0.85 -5.09 -7.52
N VAL A 29 0.31 -4.61 -7.95
CA VAL A 29 1.62 -5.07 -7.52
C VAL A 29 2.43 -3.84 -7.15
N GLU A 30 2.98 -3.82 -5.95
CA GLU A 30 3.71 -2.68 -5.41
C GLU A 30 5.07 -3.11 -4.88
N ALA A 31 6.12 -2.41 -5.28
CA ALA A 31 7.37 -2.39 -4.52
C ALA A 31 7.37 -1.17 -3.59
N GLY A 32 8.09 -1.26 -2.48
CA GLY A 32 8.13 -0.23 -1.45
C GLY A 32 9.55 -0.01 -0.95
N PHE A 33 9.86 1.24 -0.64
CA PHE A 33 11.04 1.60 0.14
C PHE A 33 10.61 2.56 1.24
N ALA A 34 11.04 2.27 2.47
CA ALA A 34 10.88 3.15 3.61
C ALA A 34 12.24 3.44 4.24
N ASN A 35 12.50 4.69 4.59
CA ASN A 35 13.71 5.08 5.31
C ASN A 35 13.38 5.94 6.54
N ALA A 36 13.92 5.55 7.68
CA ALA A 36 13.82 6.24 8.95
C ALA A 36 14.91 7.33 9.05
N VAL A 37 14.89 8.28 8.12
CA VAL A 37 15.89 9.37 7.99
C VAL A 37 16.18 10.06 9.32
N ASP A 38 15.14 10.29 10.12
CA ASP A 38 15.23 11.02 11.39
C ASP A 38 15.53 10.10 12.60
N ARG A 39 15.73 8.80 12.37
CA ARG A 39 15.90 7.77 13.40
C ARG A 39 16.90 6.70 12.96
N GLY A 40 18.17 7.07 12.92
CA GLY A 40 19.27 6.13 12.61
C GLY A 40 19.47 5.81 11.13
N GLY A 41 18.53 6.19 10.25
CA GLY A 41 18.64 5.94 8.81
C GLY A 41 18.30 4.50 8.39
N ASN A 42 17.72 3.71 9.31
CA ASN A 42 17.23 2.35 9.05
C ASN A 42 16.28 2.31 7.85
N TRP A 43 16.37 1.26 7.05
CA TRP A 43 15.64 1.09 5.82
C TRP A 43 14.81 -0.19 5.83
N LEU A 44 13.76 -0.18 5.00
CA LEU A 44 12.90 -1.33 4.78
C LEU A 44 12.50 -1.36 3.31
N TRP A 45 12.86 -2.44 2.62
CA TRP A 45 12.33 -2.76 1.29
C TRP A 45 11.08 -3.60 1.44
N GLY A 46 10.05 -3.34 0.63
CA GLY A 46 8.80 -4.08 0.61
C GLY A 46 8.45 -4.53 -0.81
N PHE A 47 7.74 -5.66 -0.90
CA PHE A 47 7.12 -6.12 -2.13
C PHE A 47 5.78 -6.79 -1.83
N SER A 48 4.71 -6.27 -2.44
CA SER A 48 3.34 -6.74 -2.29
C SER A 48 2.79 -7.19 -3.65
N PRO A 49 2.90 -8.49 -4.00
CA PRO A 49 2.40 -9.02 -5.26
C PRO A 49 0.89 -9.31 -5.26
N LEU A 50 0.29 -9.42 -4.07
CA LEU A 50 -1.11 -9.76 -3.91
C LEU A 50 -1.85 -8.54 -3.37
N MET A 51 -2.26 -7.65 -4.27
CA MET A 51 -3.08 -6.50 -3.91
C MET A 51 -4.31 -6.42 -4.80
N ALA A 52 -5.44 -6.10 -4.18
CA ALA A 52 -6.72 -5.91 -4.83
C ALA A 52 -7.22 -4.49 -4.54
N GLN A 53 -7.61 -3.78 -5.59
CA GLN A 53 -8.13 -2.41 -5.48
C GLN A 53 -9.47 -2.31 -6.20
N TYR A 54 -10.49 -1.88 -5.48
CA TYR A 54 -11.79 -1.58 -6.07
C TYR A 54 -11.94 -0.08 -6.27
N LYS A 55 -12.19 0.36 -7.51
CA LYS A 55 -12.37 1.77 -7.85
C LYS A 55 -13.83 2.03 -8.18
N PHE A 56 -14.45 2.98 -7.47
CA PHE A 56 -15.83 3.40 -7.70
C PHE A 56 -15.89 4.39 -8.87
N LEU A 57 -16.04 3.87 -10.08
CA LEU A 57 -15.95 4.62 -11.34
C LEU A 57 -17.32 5.13 -11.81
N SER A 58 -17.36 6.36 -12.31
CA SER A 58 -18.57 6.93 -12.92
C SER A 58 -18.20 7.80 -14.12
N PRO A 59 -18.83 7.60 -15.29
CA PRO A 59 -18.60 8.44 -16.47
C PRO A 59 -18.91 9.93 -16.26
N LYS A 60 -19.70 10.27 -15.22
CA LYS A 60 -20.14 11.64 -14.93
C LYS A 60 -19.14 12.46 -14.12
N ARG A 61 -18.06 11.85 -13.62
CA ARG A 61 -17.06 12.53 -12.77
C ARG A 61 -15.65 12.09 -13.14
N LYS A 62 -14.70 12.99 -12.90
CA LYS A 62 -13.26 12.77 -13.12
C LYS A 62 -12.52 12.36 -11.84
N TRP A 63 -13.23 11.80 -10.87
CA TRP A 63 -12.63 11.29 -9.65
C TRP A 63 -13.31 9.99 -9.23
N ALA A 64 -12.57 9.14 -8.54
CA ALA A 64 -13.05 7.85 -8.07
C ALA A 64 -12.51 7.54 -6.68
N PRO A 65 -13.38 7.43 -5.66
CA PRO A 65 -13.02 6.75 -4.43
C PRO A 65 -12.54 5.34 -4.73
N ASN A 66 -11.65 4.84 -3.90
CA ASN A 66 -11.20 3.47 -3.98
C ASN A 66 -10.92 2.90 -2.60
N ILE A 67 -10.99 1.58 -2.52
CA ILE A 67 -10.51 0.78 -1.40
C ILE A 67 -9.47 -0.20 -1.90
N LEU A 68 -8.50 -0.51 -1.04
CA LEU A 68 -7.37 -1.36 -1.36
C LEU A 68 -7.10 -2.28 -0.18
N ALA A 69 -6.77 -3.53 -0.47
CA ALA A 69 -6.20 -4.46 0.48
C ALA A 69 -5.11 -5.28 -0.19
N GLY A 70 -4.10 -5.68 0.55
CA GLY A 70 -3.04 -6.49 0.02
C GLY A 70 -2.11 -7.11 1.05
N ALA A 71 -1.25 -7.97 0.54
CA ALA A 71 -0.26 -8.70 1.30
C ALA A 71 1.05 -8.80 0.51
N GLY A 72 2.13 -8.89 1.26
CA GLY A 72 3.49 -8.92 0.77
C GLY A 72 4.46 -9.28 1.87
N PHE A 73 5.70 -8.91 1.63
CA PHE A 73 6.80 -9.10 2.57
C PHE A 73 7.73 -7.90 2.51
N SER A 74 8.53 -7.76 3.55
CA SER A 74 9.55 -6.75 3.66
C SER A 74 10.85 -7.33 4.20
N TYR A 75 11.95 -6.67 3.89
CA TYR A 75 13.27 -7.00 4.39
C TYR A 75 14.02 -5.70 4.73
N GLY A 76 14.66 -5.64 5.89
CA GLY A 76 15.46 -4.50 6.30
C GLY A 76 15.94 -4.55 7.73
N ASP A 77 16.53 -3.45 8.20
CA ASP A 77 17.16 -3.33 9.52
C ASP A 77 16.22 -2.68 10.56
N TRP A 78 14.91 -2.73 10.32
CA TRP A 78 13.93 -2.14 11.23
C TRP A 78 13.80 -2.90 12.54
N ASN A 79 14.29 -4.14 12.62
CA ASN A 79 14.45 -4.86 13.88
C ASN A 79 15.43 -4.16 14.84
N ASP A 80 16.33 -3.32 14.35
CA ASP A 80 17.21 -2.51 15.20
C ASP A 80 16.51 -1.21 15.65
N LEU A 81 15.52 -0.75 14.88
CA LEU A 81 14.73 0.44 15.19
C LEU A 81 13.55 0.13 16.14
N ALA A 82 12.98 -1.06 16.03
CA ALA A 82 11.75 -1.51 16.69
C ALA A 82 11.97 -2.86 17.39
N GLU A 83 13.08 -2.97 18.14
CA GLU A 83 13.54 -4.19 18.82
C GLU A 83 12.49 -4.83 19.75
N ARG A 84 11.53 -4.05 20.24
CA ARG A 84 10.46 -4.53 21.13
C ARG A 84 9.27 -5.09 20.35
N GLU A 85 9.11 -4.69 19.10
CA GLU A 85 7.96 -4.99 18.26
C GLU A 85 8.25 -6.12 17.27
N ILE A 86 9.45 -6.12 16.67
CA ILE A 86 9.90 -7.07 15.63
C ILE A 86 11.35 -7.50 15.88
N ALA A 87 11.69 -8.74 15.50
CA ALA A 87 12.97 -9.37 15.87
C ALA A 87 13.79 -9.89 14.68
N THR A 88 13.28 -9.72 13.46
CA THR A 88 13.83 -10.28 12.23
C THR A 88 13.96 -9.21 11.16
N GLU A 89 14.94 -9.41 10.28
CA GLU A 89 15.09 -8.54 9.11
C GLU A 89 13.96 -8.75 8.11
N PHE A 90 13.50 -10.00 7.97
CA PHE A 90 12.35 -10.39 7.16
C PHE A 90 11.05 -10.26 7.96
N GLU A 91 10.04 -9.66 7.35
CA GLU A 91 8.71 -9.49 7.96
C GLU A 91 7.62 -9.65 6.89
N PHE A 92 6.45 -10.17 7.26
CA PHE A 92 5.26 -10.10 6.42
C PHE A 92 4.67 -8.70 6.45
N LEU A 93 4.19 -8.23 5.30
CA LEU A 93 3.58 -6.91 5.14
C LEU A 93 2.12 -7.06 4.75
N LEU A 94 1.22 -6.57 5.58
CA LEU A 94 -0.21 -6.43 5.26
C LEU A 94 -0.56 -4.95 5.16
N HIS A 95 -1.41 -4.61 4.21
CA HIS A 95 -1.93 -3.26 4.13
C HIS A 95 -3.39 -3.21 3.67
N VAL A 96 -4.14 -2.30 4.28
CA VAL A 96 -5.51 -1.96 3.90
C VAL A 96 -5.62 -0.45 3.84
N GLY A 97 -6.41 0.07 2.91
CA GLY A 97 -6.55 1.50 2.77
C GLY A 97 -7.71 1.93 1.92
N ALA A 98 -7.87 3.25 1.87
CA ALA A 98 -8.84 3.92 1.04
C ALA A 98 -8.20 5.17 0.46
N GLY A 99 -8.71 5.61 -0.68
CA GLY A 99 -8.21 6.79 -1.36
C GLY A 99 -9.18 7.35 -2.36
N VAL A 100 -8.71 8.38 -3.06
CA VAL A 100 -9.39 8.98 -4.18
C VAL A 100 -8.40 9.18 -5.32
N GLU A 101 -8.80 8.77 -6.51
CA GLU A 101 -8.09 9.06 -7.75
C GLU A 101 -8.77 10.21 -8.48
N PHE A 102 -7.98 11.08 -9.10
CA PHE A 102 -8.40 12.18 -9.96
C PHE A 102 -7.82 11.96 -11.36
N TYR A 103 -8.67 12.00 -12.38
CA TYR A 103 -8.33 11.67 -13.76
C TYR A 103 -8.29 12.92 -14.64
N ASN A 104 -7.15 13.16 -15.28
CA ASN A 104 -6.97 14.15 -16.33
C ASN A 104 -6.84 13.45 -17.69
N ARG A 105 -6.69 14.24 -18.78
CA ARG A 105 -6.60 13.67 -20.14
C ARG A 105 -5.38 12.76 -20.34
N THR A 106 -4.29 13.04 -19.64
CA THR A 106 -2.98 12.44 -19.87
C THR A 106 -2.39 11.81 -18.61
N ASN A 107 -3.00 12.00 -17.44
CA ASN A 107 -2.44 11.57 -16.16
C ASN A 107 -3.56 11.25 -15.17
N ALA A 108 -3.22 10.52 -14.11
CA ALA A 108 -4.06 10.38 -12.93
C ALA A 108 -3.25 10.70 -11.66
N TRP A 109 -3.90 11.36 -10.70
CA TRP A 109 -3.34 11.63 -9.37
C TRP A 109 -4.10 10.84 -8.32
N SER A 110 -3.44 10.41 -7.25
CA SER A 110 -4.08 9.69 -6.15
C SER A 110 -3.71 10.27 -4.79
N LEU A 111 -4.69 10.33 -3.90
CA LEU A 111 -4.49 10.58 -2.48
C LEU A 111 -4.97 9.34 -1.73
N ASN A 112 -4.08 8.70 -0.96
CA ASN A 112 -4.42 7.48 -0.25
C ASN A 112 -3.98 7.55 1.21
N TYR A 113 -4.79 6.93 2.05
CA TYR A 113 -4.44 6.58 3.42
C TYR A 113 -4.42 5.06 3.54
N ARG A 114 -3.35 4.52 4.12
CA ARG A 114 -3.16 3.09 4.32
C ARG A 114 -2.71 2.79 5.75
N LEU A 115 -3.25 1.72 6.30
CA LEU A 115 -2.74 1.06 7.49
C LEU A 115 -1.83 -0.06 7.05
N PHE A 116 -0.58 -0.02 7.49
CA PHE A 116 0.40 -1.08 7.28
C PHE A 116 0.56 -1.85 8.59
N HIS A 117 0.66 -3.17 8.48
CA HIS A 117 1.04 -4.06 9.57
C HIS A 117 2.23 -4.90 9.13
N VAL A 118 3.29 -4.89 9.94
CA VAL A 118 4.55 -5.59 9.69
C VAL A 118 4.80 -6.55 10.84
N SER A 119 4.94 -7.85 10.55
CA SER A 119 5.25 -8.87 11.57
C SER A 119 5.83 -10.15 10.99
N ASN A 120 6.58 -10.91 11.80
CA ASN A 120 7.23 -12.14 11.38
C ASN A 120 6.37 -13.38 11.64
N SER A 121 5.10 -13.18 12.00
CA SER A 121 4.14 -14.26 12.31
C SER A 121 4.65 -15.28 13.34
N GLY A 122 5.51 -14.85 14.27
CA GLY A 122 6.04 -15.70 15.34
C GLY A 122 7.28 -16.52 14.96
N ILE A 123 7.94 -16.21 13.83
CA ILE A 123 9.24 -16.81 13.47
C ILE A 123 10.29 -16.57 14.57
N LYS A 124 10.29 -15.37 15.18
CA LYS A 124 11.20 -15.03 16.29
C LYS A 124 10.56 -14.00 17.21
N MET A 125 10.77 -14.17 18.52
CA MET A 125 10.30 -13.22 19.53
C MET A 125 11.35 -12.12 19.81
N PRO A 126 10.92 -10.90 20.15
CA PRO A 126 9.52 -10.44 20.21
C PRO A 126 8.87 -10.29 18.83
N ASN A 127 7.54 -10.44 18.78
CA ASN A 127 6.73 -10.23 17.58
C ASN A 127 5.34 -9.68 17.95
N ILE A 128 5.33 -8.46 18.51
CA ILE A 128 4.09 -7.71 18.74
C ILE A 128 3.53 -7.20 17.41
N GLY A 129 4.44 -6.97 16.45
CA GLY A 129 4.15 -6.38 15.15
C GLY A 129 4.14 -4.86 15.21
N LEU A 130 4.49 -4.25 14.08
CA LEU A 130 4.55 -2.81 13.91
C LEU A 130 3.38 -2.35 13.03
N ASN A 131 2.69 -1.29 13.46
CA ASN A 131 1.63 -0.66 12.67
C ASN A 131 2.06 0.73 12.21
N ALA A 132 1.77 1.09 10.96
CA ALA A 132 2.04 2.41 10.42
C ALA A 132 0.83 3.00 9.70
N HIS A 133 0.61 4.29 9.92
CA HIS A 133 -0.35 5.11 9.20
C HIS A 133 0.39 5.82 8.06
N VAL A 134 0.05 5.48 6.81
CA VAL A 134 0.75 5.99 5.63
C VAL A 134 -0.20 6.86 4.81
N PHE A 135 0.13 8.13 4.68
CA PHE A 135 -0.49 9.05 3.73
C PHE A 135 0.40 9.17 2.50
N SER A 136 -0.18 8.99 1.31
CA SER A 136 0.57 9.01 0.06
C SER A 136 -0.11 9.87 -1.01
N LEU A 137 0.72 10.59 -1.77
CA LEU A 137 0.37 11.21 -3.03
C LEU A 137 0.99 10.38 -4.16
N GLY A 138 0.20 10.00 -5.16
CA GLY A 138 0.67 9.25 -6.33
C GLY A 138 0.35 9.96 -7.64
N MET A 139 1.14 9.66 -8.67
CA MET A 139 0.88 10.07 -10.05
C MET A 139 1.10 8.88 -11.00
N ARG A 140 0.23 8.77 -12.00
CA ARG A 140 0.33 7.83 -13.12
C ARG A 140 0.24 8.59 -14.43
N PHE A 141 1.06 8.20 -15.40
CA PHE A 141 1.09 8.72 -16.77
C PHE A 141 0.33 7.78 -17.71
#